data_AF-A0A2V9KYW5-F1
#
_entry.id   AF-A0A2V9KYW5-F1
#
_cell.length_a   1.000
_cell.length_b   1.000
_cell.length_c   1.000
_cell.angle_alpha   90.00
_cell.angle_beta   90.00
_cell.angle_gamma   90.00
#
_symmetry.space_group_name_H-M   'P 1'
#
loop_
_entity.id
_entity.type
_entity.pdbx_description
1 polymer ?
#
loop_
_entity_poly.entity_id
_entity_poly.type
_entity_poly.pdbx_seq_one_letter_code
_entity_poly.pdbx_strand_id
1 'polypeptide(L)' 'MLRFRKLAQAVWQYVREVNGENDYARYRARALRQKTDPMSPTEFYLSQLHRKYSRISRCC' A
#
# COMPACT_ATOMS: atom_id res chain seq x y z
N MET A 1 -11.19 12.95 -28.58
CA MET A 1 -11.77 12.14 -27.49
C MET A 1 -10.85 11.02 -26.96
N LEU A 2 -10.01 10.34 -27.77
CA LEU A 2 -9.12 9.26 -27.27
C LEU A 2 -8.06 9.69 -26.24
N ARG A 3 -7.53 10.91 -26.33
CA ARG A 3 -6.51 11.42 -25.39
C ARG A 3 -7.03 11.54 -23.94
N PHE A 4 -8.28 11.92 -23.77
CA PHE A 4 -8.91 12.04 -22.45
C PHE A 4 -9.09 10.69 -21.77
N ARG A 5 -9.45 9.63 -22.51
CA ARG A 5 -9.54 8.26 -21.96
C ARG A 5 -8.19 7.75 -21.48
N LYS A 6 -7.09 8.03 -22.20
CA LYS A 6 -5.74 7.63 -21.78
C LYS A 6 -5.29 8.37 -20.53
N LEU A 7 -5.57 9.67 -20.43
CA LEU A 7 -5.30 10.48 -19.23
C LEU A 7 -6.12 10.00 -18.02
N ALA A 8 -7.41 9.74 -18.20
CA ALA A 8 -8.26 9.20 -17.14
C ALA A 8 -7.78 7.82 -16.67
N GLN A 9 -7.31 6.95 -17.56
CA GLN A 9 -6.70 5.67 -17.18
C GLN A 9 -5.40 5.85 -16.41
N ALA A 10 -4.53 6.76 -16.83
CA ALA A 10 -3.27 7.03 -16.13
C ALA A 10 -3.53 7.59 -14.72
N VAL A 11 -4.46 8.54 -14.59
CA VAL A 11 -4.89 9.09 -13.30
C VAL A 11 -5.55 8.01 -12.45
N TRP A 12 -6.38 7.13 -13.02
CA TRP A 12 -7.00 6.03 -12.29
C TRP A 12 -6.00 4.97 -11.80
N GLN A 13 -4.97 4.67 -12.59
CA GLN A 13 -3.86 3.82 -12.16
C GLN A 13 -3.06 4.49 -11.04
N TYR A 14 -2.77 5.78 -11.18
CA TYR A 14 -2.06 6.56 -10.17
C TYR A 14 -2.85 6.68 -8.86
N VAL A 15 -4.16 6.93 -8.92
CA VAL A 15 -5.03 7.01 -7.75
C VAL A 15 -5.12 5.65 -7.04
N ARG A 16 -5.17 4.53 -7.79
CA ARG A 16 -5.07 3.19 -7.18
C ARG A 16 -3.71 2.95 -6.51
N GLU A 17 -2.64 3.40 -7.15
CA GLU A 17 -1.29 3.30 -6.60
C GLU A 17 -1.10 4.15 -5.33
N VAL A 18 -1.69 5.36 -5.29
CA VAL A 18 -1.62 6.28 -4.14
C VAL A 18 -2.57 5.89 -3.01
N ASN A 19 -3.70 5.25 -3.29
CA ASN A 19 -4.63 4.76 -2.27
C ASN A 19 -4.12 3.53 -1.50
N GLY A 20 -2.90 3.05 -1.81
CA GLY A 20 -2.26 1.97 -1.06
C GLY A 20 -2.60 0.57 -1.57
N GLU A 21 -3.29 0.42 -2.72
CA GLU A 21 -3.43 -0.90 -3.37
C GLU A 21 -2.05 -1.48 -3.75
N ASN A 22 -1.07 -0.60 -4.01
CA ASN A 22 0.29 -1.00 -4.37
C ASN A 22 1.29 -0.97 -3.18
N ASP A 23 0.86 -0.63 -1.97
CA ASP A 23 1.76 -0.54 -0.81
C ASP A 23 2.33 -1.91 -0.45
N TYR A 24 1.52 -2.96 -0.53
CA TYR A 24 1.99 -4.32 -0.33
C TYR A 24 3.01 -4.73 -1.41
N ALA A 25 2.79 -4.38 -2.68
CA ALA A 25 3.74 -4.73 -3.73
C ALA A 25 5.08 -3.99 -3.57
N ARG A 26 5.05 -2.71 -3.14
CA ARG A 26 6.26 -1.96 -2.77
C ARG A 26 6.97 -2.56 -1.58
N TYR A 27 6.23 -2.94 -0.53
CA TYR A 27 6.79 -3.64 0.63
C TYR A 27 7.44 -4.96 0.21
N ARG A 28 6.73 -5.77 -0.59
CA ARG A 28 7.23 -7.04 -1.12
C ARG A 28 8.48 -6.86 -1.95
N ALA A 29 8.50 -5.89 -2.87
CA ALA A 29 9.69 -5.59 -3.68
C ALA A 29 10.89 -5.19 -2.81
N ARG A 30 10.66 -4.45 -1.72
CA ARG A 30 11.69 -4.10 -0.76
C ARG A 30 12.17 -5.32 0.03
N ALA A 31 11.27 -6.17 0.52
CA ALA A 31 11.61 -7.38 1.27
C ALA A 31 12.43 -8.36 0.41
N LEU A 32 12.03 -8.56 -0.86
CA LEU A 32 12.76 -9.37 -1.83
C LEU A 32 14.17 -8.81 -2.10
N ARG A 33 14.32 -7.49 -2.23
CA ARG A 33 15.65 -6.85 -2.35
C ARG A 33 16.51 -7.06 -1.11
N GLN A 34 15.90 -7.14 0.06
CA GLN A 34 16.57 -7.39 1.34
C GLN A 34 16.77 -8.88 1.62
N LYS A 35 16.40 -9.77 0.69
CA LYS A 35 16.43 -11.24 0.85
C LYS A 35 15.69 -11.71 2.11
N THR A 36 14.69 -10.95 2.53
CA THR A 36 13.80 -11.30 3.65
C THR A 36 12.51 -11.85 3.10
N ASP A 37 11.94 -12.84 3.76
CA ASP A 37 10.64 -13.38 3.38
C ASP A 37 9.56 -12.30 3.61
N PRO A 38 8.83 -11.86 2.57
CA PRO A 38 7.76 -10.89 2.75
C PRO A 38 6.63 -11.49 3.58
N MET A 39 6.13 -10.74 4.56
CA MET A 39 4.86 -11.05 5.24
C MET A 39 3.74 -11.24 4.21
N SER A 40 2.72 -12.02 4.54
CA SER A 40 1.54 -12.14 3.69
C SER A 40 0.82 -10.79 3.54
N PRO A 41 0.00 -10.60 2.47
CA PRO A 41 -0.75 -9.37 2.27
C PRO A 41 -1.62 -9.00 3.48
N THR A 42 -2.26 -10.01 4.08
CA THR A 42 -3.13 -9.86 5.25
C THR A 42 -2.34 -9.42 6.48
N GLU A 43 -1.19 -10.04 6.76
CA GLU A 43 -0.33 -9.68 7.89
C GLU A 43 0.24 -8.27 7.74
N PHE A 44 0.66 -7.90 6.52
CA PHE A 44 1.09 -6.53 6.22
C PHE A 44 -0.03 -5.53 6.50
N TYR A 45 -1.25 -5.79 6.02
CA TYR A 45 -2.41 -4.95 6.25
C TYR A 45 -2.74 -4.80 7.74
N LEU A 46 -2.77 -5.91 8.48
CA LEU A 46 -3.00 -5.90 9.93
C LEU A 46 -1.91 -5.16 10.69
N SER A 47 -0.65 -5.29 10.28
CA SER A 47 0.47 -4.56 10.90
C SER A 47 0.34 -3.05 10.72
N GLN A 48 -0.13 -2.60 9.54
CA GLN A 48 -0.35 -1.19 9.23
C GLN A 48 -1.57 -0.64 10.00
N LEU A 49 -2.65 -1.41 10.09
CA LEU A 49 -3.80 -1.08 10.94
C LEU A 49 -3.37 -0.95 12.40
N HIS A 50 -2.64 -1.93 12.92
CA HIS A 50 -2.15 -1.91 14.28
C HIS A 50 -1.27 -0.68 14.53
N ARG A 51 -0.31 -0.37 13.66
CA ARG A 51 0.51 0.85 13.78
C ARG A 51 -0.31 2.14 13.76
N LYS A 52 -1.37 2.20 12.94
CA LYS A 52 -2.24 3.38 12.80
C LYS A 52 -3.09 3.59 14.04
N TYR A 53 -3.63 2.50 14.60
CA TYR A 53 -4.63 2.56 15.67
C TYR A 53 -4.10 2.23 17.07
N SER A 54 -2.89 1.64 17.21
CA SER A 54 -2.29 1.35 18.52
C SER A 54 -1.56 2.54 19.16
N ARG A 55 -1.37 3.64 18.41
CA ARG A 55 -0.64 4.82 18.89
C ARG A 55 -1.42 5.73 19.84
N ILE A 56 -2.73 5.54 20.00
CA ILE A 56 -3.54 6.33 20.94
C ILE A 56 -4.18 5.39 21.97
N SER A 57 -3.40 5.05 23.00
CA SER A 57 -3.93 4.67 24.30
C SER A 57 -3.55 5.76 25.30
N ARG A 58 -4.10 6.97 25.16
CA ARG A 58 -4.18 7.94 26.27
C ARG A 58 -5.31 7.53 27.20
N CYS A 59 -5.16 6.37 27.83
CA CYS A 59 -5.90 5.99 29.02
C CYS A 59 -4.84 5.62 30.06
N CYS A 60 -4.24 6.66 30.62
CA CYS A 60 -3.57 6.81 31.91
C CYS A 60 -2.88 8.18 31.89
#